data_AF-A0A962PP35-F1
#
_entry.id   AF-A0A962PP35-F1
#
_cell.length_a   1.000
_cell.length_b   1.000
_cell.length_c   1.000
_cell.angle_alpha   90.00
_cell.angle_beta   90.00
_cell.angle_gamma   90.00
#
_symmetry.space_group_name_H-M   'P 1'
#
loop_
_entity.id
_entity.type
_entity.pdbx_description
1 polymer ?
#
loop_
_entity_poly.entity_id
_entity_poly.type
_entity_poly.pdbx_seq_one_letter_code
_entity_poly.pdbx_strand_id
1 'polypeptide(L)'
;MKLRILDDSIRLRLDREEVESLAQGKKIACTTRFPAGPSFCYELTTHAGGAAAEFGNQGITVTLSTDIVNSWASDETAVSIRESMALPQGELRILVEKDFECLDPREGESQSNRFPNPKKAV
;
A
#
# COMPACT_ATOMS: atom_id res chain seq x y z
N MET A 1 3.20 -2.91 5.95
CA MET A 1 2.90 -2.39 4.61
C MET A 1 4.22 -2.32 3.88
N LYS A 2 4.29 -2.89 2.67
CA LYS A 2 5.52 -2.89 1.87
C LYS A 2 5.45 -1.83 0.80
N LEU A 3 6.56 -1.14 0.58
CA LEU A 3 6.73 -0.16 -0.48
C LEU A 3 7.67 -0.70 -1.57
N ARG A 4 7.29 -0.50 -2.82
CA ARG A 4 8.18 -0.63 -3.97
C ARG A 4 8.02 0.60 -4.88
N ILE A 5 9.14 1.13 -5.34
CA ILE A 5 9.20 2.24 -6.28
C ILE A 5 9.91 1.76 -7.55
N LEU A 6 9.40 2.17 -8.71
CA LEU A 6 10.04 2.01 -10.02
C LEU A 6 9.67 3.22 -10.88
N ASP A 7 10.63 4.14 -11.08
CA ASP A 7 10.39 5.42 -11.75
C ASP A 7 9.14 6.12 -11.18
N ASP A 8 8.24 6.63 -12.02
CA ASP A 8 6.97 7.25 -11.62
C ASP A 8 5.89 6.20 -11.26
N SER A 9 6.27 5.17 -10.50
CA SER A 9 5.34 4.15 -9.99
C SER A 9 5.58 3.82 -8.53
N ILE A 10 4.54 3.98 -7.73
CA ILE A 10 4.49 3.61 -6.31
C ILE A 10 3.59 2.39 -6.16
N ARG A 11 4.12 1.34 -5.55
CA ARG A 11 3.36 0.13 -5.22
C ARG A 11 3.38 -0.10 -3.72
N LEU A 12 2.18 -0.22 -3.14
CA LEU A 12 1.97 -0.57 -1.75
C LEU A 12 1.32 -1.95 -1.65
N ARG A 13 1.82 -2.78 -0.74
CA ARG A 13 1.16 -4.05 -0.38
C ARG A 13 0.81 -4.08 1.09
N LEU A 14 -0.43 -4.46 1.38
CA LEU A 14 -1.01 -4.46 2.72
C LEU A 14 -1.36 -5.89 3.12
N ASP A 15 -1.01 -6.28 4.33
CA ASP A 15 -1.50 -7.52 4.92
C ASP A 15 -2.97 -7.39 5.40
N ARG A 16 -3.56 -8.43 6.00
CA ARG A 16 -4.99 -8.42 6.36
C ARG A 16 -5.32 -7.36 7.41
N GLU A 17 -4.54 -7.27 8.48
CA GLU A 17 -4.79 -6.27 9.55
C GLU A 17 -4.63 -4.85 9.01
N GLU A 18 -3.71 -4.65 8.07
CA GLU A 18 -3.52 -3.39 7.39
C GLU A 18 -4.72 -3.01 6.52
N VAL A 19 -5.25 -3.95 5.73
CA VAL A 19 -6.48 -3.73 4.96
C VAL A 19 -7.65 -3.37 5.87
N GLU A 20 -7.85 -4.12 6.95
CA GLU A 20 -8.91 -3.86 7.92
C GLU A 20 -8.74 -2.51 8.62
N SER A 21 -7.52 -2.16 9.01
CA SER A 21 -7.21 -0.88 9.64
C SER A 21 -7.50 0.29 8.70
N LEU A 22 -7.11 0.17 7.42
CA LEU A 22 -7.37 1.20 6.43
C LEU A 22 -8.87 1.37 6.15
N ALA A 23 -9.63 0.27 6.07
CA ALA A 23 -11.09 0.30 5.92
C ALA A 23 -11.81 0.93 7.13
N GLN A 24 -11.21 0.87 8.32
CA GLN A 24 -11.68 1.58 9.51
C GLN A 24 -11.29 3.07 9.53
N GLY A 25 -10.68 3.58 8.45
CA GLY A 25 -10.21 4.96 8.34
C GLY A 25 -8.92 5.25 9.12
N LYS A 26 -8.19 4.21 9.57
CA LYS A 26 -6.90 4.40 10.23
C LYS A 26 -5.81 4.62 9.18
N LYS A 27 -4.88 5.52 9.49
CA LYS A 27 -3.66 5.70 8.72
C LYS A 27 -2.69 4.54 8.95
N ILE A 28 -2.10 4.03 7.89
CA ILE A 28 -0.97 3.10 7.98
C ILE A 28 0.31 3.87 7.69
N ALA A 29 1.26 3.83 8.62
CA ALA A 29 2.56 4.48 8.47
C ALA A 29 3.68 3.49 8.70
N CYS A 30 4.74 3.63 7.92
CA CYS A 30 5.96 2.84 8.05
C CYS A 30 7.18 3.75 7.96
N THR A 31 8.25 3.35 8.64
CA THR A 31 9.47 4.16 8.78
C THR A 31 10.71 3.31 8.53
N THR A 32 11.56 3.74 7.60
CA THR A 32 12.90 3.19 7.39
C THR A 32 13.92 4.08 8.10
N ARG A 33 14.66 3.52 9.05
CA ARG A 33 15.67 4.25 9.82
C ARG A 33 17.04 4.03 9.22
N PHE A 34 17.84 5.08 9.11
CA PHE A 34 19.20 5.04 8.58
C PHE A 34 20.21 5.25 9.73
N PRO A 35 21.37 4.57 9.73
CA PRO A 35 22.35 4.65 10.84
C PRO A 35 22.82 6.08 11.15
N ALA A 36 22.91 6.94 10.14
CA ALA A 36 23.22 8.34 10.28
C ALA A 36 22.35 9.13 9.30
N GLY A 37 21.26 9.74 9.78
CA GLY A 37 20.40 10.56 8.94
C GLY A 37 18.94 10.61 9.38
N PRO A 38 18.11 11.38 8.64
CA PRO A 38 16.68 11.38 8.83
C PRO A 38 16.09 10.00 8.52
N SER A 39 14.92 9.72 9.08
CA SER A 39 14.18 8.51 8.72
C SER A 39 13.36 8.77 7.46
N PHE A 40 13.16 7.74 6.65
CA PHE A 40 12.24 7.80 5.51
C PHE A 40 10.87 7.25 5.91
N CYS A 41 9.81 8.03 5.71
CA CYS A 41 8.44 7.63 6.04
C CYS A 41 7.62 7.33 4.78
N TYR A 42 6.70 6.38 4.88
CA TYR A 42 5.68 6.21 3.85
C TYR A 42 4.35 5.84 4.48
N GLU A 43 3.30 6.47 3.99
CA GLU A 43 1.98 6.47 4.61
C GLU A 43 0.88 6.21 3.58
N LEU A 44 -0.14 5.48 4.01
CA LEU A 44 -1.38 5.28 3.28
C LEU A 44 -2.56 5.69 4.16
N THR A 45 -3.41 6.54 3.62
CA THR A 45 -4.59 7.06 4.30
C THR A 45 -5.79 7.13 3.36
N THR A 46 -6.97 7.40 3.92
CA THR A 46 -8.22 7.56 3.16
C THR A 46 -8.81 8.94 3.36
N HIS A 47 -9.40 9.50 2.31
CA HIS A 47 -10.14 10.75 2.37
C HIS A 47 -11.31 10.73 1.39
N ALA A 48 -12.42 11.39 1.71
CA ALA A 48 -13.59 11.44 0.83
C ALA A 48 -13.34 12.22 -0.49
N GLY A 49 -12.33 13.10 -0.51
CA GLY A 49 -12.01 13.97 -1.64
C GLY A 49 -11.26 13.32 -2.82
N GLY A 50 -11.05 12.00 -2.81
CA GLY A 50 -10.40 11.27 -3.89
C GLY A 50 -8.94 10.92 -3.63
N ALA A 51 -8.27 10.44 -4.68
CA ALA A 51 -6.88 9.99 -4.60
C ALA A 51 -5.89 11.14 -4.71
N ALA A 52 -4.82 11.11 -3.92
CA ALA A 52 -3.71 12.06 -3.97
C ALA A 52 -2.40 11.38 -3.57
N ALA A 53 -1.27 11.91 -4.04
CA ALA A 53 0.05 11.50 -3.60
C ALA A 53 0.95 12.71 -3.45
N GLU A 54 1.63 12.76 -2.32
CA GLU A 54 2.45 13.89 -1.92
C GLU A 54 3.81 13.39 -1.42
N PHE A 55 4.85 14.19 -1.67
CA PHE A 55 6.16 14.00 -1.07
C PHE A 55 6.46 15.17 -0.13
N GLY A 56 6.62 14.88 1.15
CA GLY A 56 6.83 15.87 2.20
C GLY A 56 7.16 15.20 3.54
N ASN A 57 7.65 15.95 4.52
CA ASN A 57 7.99 15.43 5.86
C ASN A 57 8.84 14.15 5.82
N GLN A 58 9.87 14.13 4.97
CA GLN A 58 10.82 13.01 4.82
C GLN A 58 10.17 11.73 4.24
N GLY A 59 9.06 11.86 3.50
CA GLY A 59 8.33 10.68 3.06
C GLY A 59 7.30 10.88 1.96
N ILE A 60 6.63 9.78 1.64
CA ILE A 60 5.52 9.68 0.69
C ILE A 60 4.21 9.53 1.47
N THR A 61 3.19 10.30 1.12
CA THR A 61 1.83 10.07 1.59
C THR A 61 0.94 9.76 0.40
N VAL A 62 0.31 8.58 0.41
CA VAL A 62 -0.74 8.21 -0.55
C VAL A 62 -2.09 8.31 0.14
N THR A 63 -3.00 9.03 -0.47
CA THR A 63 -4.41 9.14 -0.06
C THR A 63 -5.27 8.46 -1.11
N LEU A 64 -6.20 7.60 -0.67
CA LEU A 64 -7.20 6.97 -1.53
C LEU A 64 -8.61 7.44 -1.16
N SER A 65 -9.56 7.29 -2.07
CA SER A 65 -10.98 7.48 -1.73
C SER A 65 -11.43 6.45 -0.69
N THR A 66 -12.09 6.92 0.37
CA THR A 66 -12.66 6.05 1.41
C THR A 66 -13.61 5.01 0.82
N ASP A 67 -14.44 5.38 -0.15
CA ASP A 67 -15.41 4.47 -0.76
C ASP A 67 -14.71 3.37 -1.57
N ILE A 68 -13.65 3.72 -2.30
CA ILE A 68 -12.85 2.76 -3.07
C ILE A 68 -12.19 1.75 -2.12
N VAL A 69 -11.60 2.22 -1.02
CA VAL A 69 -10.96 1.34 -0.04
C VAL A 69 -11.98 0.41 0.61
N ASN A 70 -13.14 0.91 1.02
CA ASN A 70 -14.18 0.07 1.65
C ASN A 70 -14.71 -1.00 0.70
N SER A 71 -14.94 -0.66 -0.57
CA SER A 71 -15.34 -1.63 -1.59
C SER A 71 -14.25 -2.67 -1.83
N TRP A 72 -12.98 -2.26 -1.89
CA TRP A 72 -11.86 -3.17 -2.13
C TRP A 72 -11.57 -4.09 -0.93
N ALA A 73 -11.71 -3.57 0.29
CA ALA A 73 -11.50 -4.34 1.51
C ALA A 73 -12.59 -5.40 1.72
N SER A 74 -13.85 -5.09 1.38
CA SER A 74 -14.98 -6.01 1.55
C SER A 74 -15.11 -7.08 0.46
N ASP A 75 -14.48 -6.88 -0.71
CA ASP A 75 -14.50 -7.84 -1.82
C ASP A 75 -13.25 -8.73 -1.79
N GLU A 76 -13.43 -10.02 -1.44
CA GLU A 76 -12.33 -11.01 -1.42
C GLU A 76 -11.69 -11.23 -2.79
N THR A 77 -12.42 -10.99 -3.89
CA THR A 77 -11.91 -11.13 -5.26
C THR A 77 -11.15 -9.91 -5.75
N ALA A 78 -11.36 -8.74 -5.13
CA ALA A 78 -10.65 -7.51 -5.44
C ALA A 78 -9.21 -7.56 -4.90
N VAL A 79 -8.25 -7.75 -5.81
CA VAL A 79 -6.82 -7.87 -5.48
C VAL A 79 -6.15 -6.52 -5.29
N SER A 80 -6.56 -5.49 -6.04
CA SER A 80 -5.81 -4.25 -6.19
C SER A 80 -6.65 -3.01 -6.46
N ILE A 81 -6.19 -1.86 -6.00
CA ILE A 81 -6.64 -0.51 -6.39
C ILE A 81 -5.57 0.10 -7.31
N ARG A 82 -6.01 0.77 -8.38
CA ARG A 82 -5.13 1.46 -9.34
C ARG A 82 -5.55 2.92 -9.47
N GLU A 83 -4.60 3.82 -9.30
CA GLU A 83 -4.78 5.26 -9.50
C GLU A 83 -3.67 5.81 -10.39
N SER A 84 -3.97 6.88 -11.12
CA SER A 84 -3.02 7.59 -11.99
C SER A 84 -3.17 9.09 -11.83
N MET A 85 -2.06 9.80 -11.65
CA MET A 85 -2.05 11.25 -11.49
C MET A 85 -1.22 11.88 -12.60
N ALA A 86 -1.77 12.89 -13.26
CA ALA A 86 -1.07 13.58 -14.34
C ALA A 86 0.17 14.33 -13.81
N LEU A 87 1.28 14.17 -14.50
CA LEU A 87 2.51 14.94 -14.30
C LEU A 87 2.73 15.89 -15.49
N PRO A 88 3.61 16.90 -15.39
CA PRO A 88 3.98 17.73 -16.54
C PRO A 88 4.48 16.91 -17.74
N GLN A 89 5.11 15.76 -17.47
CA GLN A 89 5.56 14.80 -18.47
C GLN A 89 5.22 13.38 -17.98
N GLY A 90 4.12 12.80 -18.47
CA GLY A 90 3.69 11.46 -18.10
C GLY A 90 2.70 11.42 -16.93
N GLU A 91 2.75 10.35 -16.14
CA GLU A 91 1.84 10.11 -15.02
C GLU A 91 2.55 9.39 -13.87
N LEU A 92 2.14 9.71 -12.64
CA LEU A 92 2.46 8.93 -11.45
C LEU A 92 1.43 7.81 -11.31
N ARG A 93 1.88 6.56 -11.37
CA ARG A 93 1.05 5.37 -11.21
C ARG A 93 1.10 4.86 -9.78
N ILE A 94 -0.07 4.62 -9.20
CA ILE A 94 -0.21 4.06 -7.85
C ILE A 94 -0.92 2.73 -7.92
N LEU A 95 -0.32 1.72 -7.30
CA LEU A 95 -0.87 0.38 -7.20
C LEU A 95 -0.89 -0.05 -5.73
N VAL A 96 -2.09 -0.20 -5.17
CA VAL A 96 -2.27 -0.74 -3.81
C VAL A 96 -2.84 -2.15 -3.90
N GLU A 97 -2.24 -3.12 -3.24
CA GLU A 97 -2.62 -4.54 -3.33
C GLU A 97 -2.69 -5.22 -1.97
N LYS A 98 -3.49 -6.29 -1.93
CA LYS A 98 -3.47 -7.28 -0.86
C LYS A 98 -2.16 -8.07 -0.93
N ASP A 99 -1.46 -8.23 0.19
CA ASP A 99 -0.22 -8.99 0.28
C ASP A 99 -0.55 -10.47 0.52
N PHE A 100 -0.27 -11.31 -0.48
CA PHE A 100 -0.53 -12.74 -0.42
C PHE A 100 0.68 -13.50 0.11
N GLU A 101 0.44 -14.66 0.72
CA GLU A 101 1.50 -15.58 1.13
C GLU A 101 2.42 -15.91 -0.05
N CYS A 102 3.72 -15.74 0.12
CA CYS A 102 4.73 -16.25 -0.78
C CYS A 102 4.94 -17.75 -0.50
N LEU A 103 5.06 -18.54 -1.56
CA LEU A 103 5.37 -19.97 -1.47
C LEU A 103 6.77 -20.21 -0.88
N ASP A 104 7.71 -19.29 -1.16
CA ASP A 104 9.05 -19.26 -0.56
C ASP A 104 9.20 -18.02 0.34
N PRO A 105 8.99 -18.15 1.67
CA PRO A 105 9.23 -17.05 2.62
C PRO A 105 10.69 -16.60 2.59
N ARG A 106 10.91 -15.29 2.62
CA ARG A 106 12.25 -14.72 2.84
C ARG A 106 12.57 -14.71 4.32
N GLU A 107 13.84 -14.92 4.67
CA GLU A 107 14.30 -14.81 6.05
C GLU A 107 14.00 -13.41 6.62
N GLY A 108 13.50 -13.38 7.86
CA GLY A 108 13.14 -12.14 8.56
C GLY A 108 11.77 -11.55 8.21
N GLU A 109 11.00 -12.16 7.30
CA GLU A 109 9.68 -11.66 6.89
C GLU A 109 8.54 -12.53 7.41
N SER A 110 7.76 -12.03 8.38
CA SER A 110 6.55 -12.74 8.81
C SER A 110 5.51 -12.79 7.70
N GLN A 111 4.86 -13.95 7.55
CA GLN A 111 3.76 -14.17 6.62
C GLN A 111 2.43 -14.49 7.33
N SER A 112 2.42 -14.51 8.67
CA SER A 112 1.30 -15.01 9.48
C SER A 112 -0.02 -14.27 9.25
N ASN A 113 0.05 -13.03 8.76
CA ASN A 113 -1.10 -12.15 8.57
C ASN A 113 -1.43 -11.85 7.10
N ARG A 114 -0.85 -12.61 6.16
CA ARG A 114 -1.06 -12.38 4.72
C ARG A 114 -2.33 -13.05 4.20
N PHE A 115 -2.81 -12.58 3.07
CA PHE A 115 -3.90 -13.22 2.34
C PHE A 115 -3.45 -14.61 1.84
N PRO A 116 -4.33 -15.63 1.87
CA PRO A 116 -3.94 -16.97 1.47
C PRO A 116 -3.60 -16.98 -0.02
N ASN A 117 -2.48 -17.59 -0.41
CA ASN A 117 -2.09 -17.60 -1.81
C ASN A 117 -3.11 -18.40 -2.64
N PRO A 118 -3.74 -17.80 -3.66
CA PRO A 118 -4.73 -18.50 -4.49
C PRO A 118 -4.16 -19.70 -5.24
N LYS A 119 -2.83 -19.78 -5.42
CA LYS A 119 -2.14 -20.92 -6.04
C LYS A 119 -1.79 -22.06 -5.08
N LYS A 120 -2.00 -21.90 -3.77
CA LYS A 120 -1.72 -22.93 -2.75
C LYS A 120 -2.86 -23.96 -2.66
N ALA A 121 -4.03 -23.66 -3.22
CA ALA A 121 -5.16 -24.56 -3.37
C ALA A 121 -5.12 -25.26 -4.74
N VAL A 122 -4.09 -26.07 -4.98
CA VAL A 122 -4.04 -27.13 -6.01
C VAL A 122 -3.21 -28.28 -5.47
#